data_AF-A0A934BNQ3-F1
#
_entry.id   AF-A0A934BNQ3-F1
#
_cell.length_a   1.000
_cell.length_b   1.000
_cell.length_c   1.000
_cell.angle_alpha   90.00
_cell.angle_beta   90.00
_cell.angle_gamma   90.00
#
_symmetry.space_group_name_H-M   'P 1'
#
loop_
_entity.id
_entity.type
_entity.pdbx_description
1 polymer ?
#
loop_
_entity_poly.entity_id
_entity_poly.type
_entity_poly.pdbx_seq_one_letter_code
_entity_poly.pdbx_strand_id
1 'polypeptide(L)'
;MKIKSIRMPDEIMDAIEVVEKEEKVEEATAIRKLIRIGYETYVANMYKFGKLSLAEASRLLGRTQIETLELFLDKGIRGNLDTADVMQAMKMFVKA
;
A
#
# COMPACT_ATOMS: atom_id res chain seq x y z
N MET A 1 -15.56 -16.56 -5.69
CA MET A 1 -14.70 -15.66 -6.50
C MET A 1 -15.54 -15.00 -7.58
N LYS A 2 -15.16 -13.80 -8.04
CA LYS A 2 -15.76 -13.14 -9.21
C LYS A 2 -14.75 -13.15 -10.36
N ILE A 3 -15.21 -13.34 -11.60
CA ILE A 3 -14.36 -13.34 -12.79
C ILE A 3 -14.48 -11.97 -13.47
N LYS A 4 -13.35 -11.40 -13.88
CA LYS A 4 -13.29 -10.16 -14.66
C LYS A 4 -12.33 -10.37 -15.82
N SER A 5 -12.83 -10.21 -17.05
CA SER A 5 -12.01 -10.25 -18.27
C SER A 5 -11.57 -8.84 -18.65
N ILE A 6 -10.29 -8.66 -18.90
CA ILE A 6 -9.69 -7.39 -19.32
C ILE A 6 -8.65 -7.65 -20.41
N ARG A 7 -8.52 -6.73 -21.37
CA ARG A 7 -7.40 -6.73 -22.30
C ARG A 7 -6.21 -6.06 -21.63
N MET A 8 -5.06 -6.72 -21.66
CA MET A 8 -3.81 -6.20 -21.09
C MET A 8 -2.83 -5.85 -22.21
N PRO A 9 -2.08 -4.74 -22.08
CA PRO A 9 -0.94 -4.46 -22.95
C PRO A 9 0.17 -5.50 -22.79
N ASP A 10 0.95 -5.71 -23.85
CA ASP A 10 2.06 -6.69 -23.86
C ASP A 10 3.08 -6.43 -22.74
N GLU A 11 3.39 -5.17 -22.45
CA GLU A 11 4.31 -4.78 -21.36
C GLU A 11 3.86 -5.30 -19.98
N ILE A 12 2.54 -5.40 -19.75
CA ILE A 12 1.99 -5.94 -18.50
C ILE A 12 2.07 -7.47 -18.50
N MET A 13 1.87 -8.10 -19.66
CA MET A 13 2.03 -9.55 -19.81
C MET A 13 3.47 -9.97 -19.52
N ASP A 14 4.45 -9.21 -20.03
CA ASP A 14 5.87 -9.44 -19.76
C ASP A 14 6.19 -9.34 -18.26
N ALA A 15 5.62 -8.35 -17.57
CA ALA A 15 5.79 -8.20 -16.13
C ALA A 15 5.18 -9.36 -15.32
N ILE A 16 4.07 -9.94 -15.78
CA ILE A 16 3.45 -11.12 -15.17
C ILE A 16 4.38 -12.32 -15.33
N GLU A 17 4.92 -12.54 -16.54
CA GLU A 17 5.80 -13.67 -16.84
C GLU A 17 7.08 -13.66 -15.99
N VAL A 18 7.62 -12.47 -15.68
CA VAL A 18 8.74 -12.32 -14.74
C VAL A 18 8.38 -12.90 -13.37
N VAL A 19 7.21 -12.55 -12.82
CA VAL A 19 6.78 -13.06 -11.51
C VAL A 19 6.51 -14.56 -11.54
N GLU A 20 5.89 -15.06 -12.61
CA GLU A 20 5.67 -16.50 -12.80
C GLU A 20 6.98 -17.28 -12.76
N LYS A 21 8.03 -16.80 -13.46
CA LYS A 21 9.34 -17.46 -13.52
C LYS A 21 10.09 -17.40 -12.20
N GLU A 22 10.16 -16.22 -11.58
CA GLU A 22 10.91 -16.02 -10.33
C GLU A 22 10.27 -16.79 -9.16
N GLU A 23 8.95 -16.82 -9.08
CA GLU A 23 8.24 -17.42 -7.95
C GLU A 23 7.70 -18.83 -8.24
N LYS A 24 7.82 -19.30 -9.48
CA LYS A 24 7.30 -20.60 -9.97
C LYS A 24 5.82 -20.78 -9.64
N VAL A 25 5.02 -19.75 -9.96
CA VAL A 25 3.57 -19.73 -9.75
C VAL A 25 2.83 -19.56 -11.06
N GLU A 26 1.56 -19.97 -11.08
CA GLU A 26 0.68 -19.77 -12.24
C GLU A 26 0.33 -18.29 -12.45
N GLU A 27 0.09 -17.92 -13.72
CA GLU A 27 -0.30 -16.58 -14.19
C GLU A 27 -1.37 -15.92 -13.31
N ALA A 28 -2.46 -16.63 -13.02
CA ALA A 28 -3.55 -16.08 -12.20
C ALA A 28 -3.11 -15.75 -10.75
N THR A 29 -2.10 -16.45 -10.23
CA THR A 29 -1.50 -16.17 -8.92
C THR A 29 -0.56 -14.99 -9.00
N ALA A 30 0.30 -14.92 -10.03
CA ALA A 30 1.18 -13.78 -10.30
C ALA A 30 0.37 -12.47 -10.48
N ILE A 31 -0.69 -12.48 -11.31
CA ILE A 31 -1.59 -11.35 -11.52
C ILE A 31 -2.19 -10.86 -10.19
N ARG A 32 -2.75 -11.77 -9.39
CA ARG A 32 -3.35 -11.39 -8.10
C ARG A 32 -2.33 -10.79 -7.14
N LYS A 33 -1.09 -11.32 -7.14
CA LYS A 33 0.00 -10.79 -6.33
C LYS A 33 0.37 -9.37 -6.77
N LEU A 34 0.59 -9.16 -8.06
CA LEU A 34 0.91 -7.84 -8.63
C LEU A 34 -0.19 -6.82 -8.34
N ILE A 35 -1.46 -7.19 -8.51
CA ILE A 35 -2.60 -6.32 -8.18
C ILE A 35 -2.60 -5.96 -6.69
N ARG A 36 -2.34 -6.92 -5.79
CA ARG A 36 -2.27 -6.65 -4.35
C ARG A 36 -1.15 -5.66 -4.03
N ILE A 37 0.05 -5.87 -4.57
CA ILE A 37 1.20 -4.98 -4.38
C ILE A 37 0.90 -3.58 -4.94
N GLY A 38 0.31 -3.51 -6.13
CA GLY A 38 -0.10 -2.25 -6.75
C GLY A 38 -1.12 -1.49 -5.92
N TYR A 39 -2.13 -2.19 -5.38
CA TYR A 39 -3.13 -1.59 -4.50
C TYR A 39 -2.53 -1.08 -3.17
N GLU A 40 -1.68 -1.88 -2.53
CA GLU A 40 -0.94 -1.45 -1.32
C GLU A 40 -0.13 -0.18 -1.58
N THR A 41 0.60 -0.15 -2.70
CA THR A 41 1.43 0.99 -3.11
C THR A 41 0.58 2.23 -3.40
N TYR A 42 -0.56 2.05 -4.07
CA TYR A 42 -1.51 3.13 -4.35
C TYR A 42 -2.03 3.76 -3.06
N VAL A 43 -2.51 2.95 -2.11
CA VAL A 43 -3.01 3.45 -0.82
C VAL A 43 -1.89 4.12 -0.01
N ALA A 44 -0.70 3.53 0.00
CA ALA A 44 0.43 4.07 0.74
C ALA A 44 0.90 5.42 0.18
N ASN A 45 0.86 5.61 -1.15
CA ASN A 45 1.12 6.90 -1.78
C ASN A 45 0.04 7.94 -1.41
N MET A 46 -1.23 7.54 -1.39
CA MET A 46 -2.31 8.43 -0.95
C MET A 46 -2.11 8.89 0.50
N TYR A 47 -1.68 8.00 1.39
CA TYR A 47 -1.27 8.34 2.75
C TYR A 47 -0.08 9.30 2.75
N LYS A 48 1.01 8.98 2.03
CA LYS A 48 2.22 9.81 1.92
C LYS A 48 1.92 11.24 1.48
N PHE A 49 0.99 11.42 0.54
CA PHE A 49 0.60 12.74 0.03
C PHE A 49 -0.46 13.44 0.90
N GLY A 50 -0.78 12.91 2.08
CA GLY A 50 -1.76 13.49 3.01
C GLY A 50 -3.21 13.41 2.52
N LYS A 51 -3.49 12.62 1.47
CA LYS A 51 -4.85 12.44 0.94
C LYS A 51 -5.68 11.45 1.76
N LEU A 52 -5.03 10.65 2.58
CA LEU A 52 -5.64 9.72 3.53
C LEU A 52 -4.93 9.82 4.87
N SER A 53 -5.69 9.67 5.94
CA SER A 53 -5.15 9.34 7.26
C SER A 53 -4.73 7.86 7.33
N LEU A 54 -3.91 7.52 8.34
CA LEU A 54 -3.54 6.12 8.60
C LEU A 54 -4.77 5.25 8.87
N ALA A 55 -5.79 5.79 9.55
CA ALA A 55 -7.04 5.09 9.85
C ALA A 55 -7.91 4.82 8.60
N GLU A 56 -7.86 5.69 7.60
CA GLU A 56 -8.52 5.45 6.31
C GLU A 56 -7.75 4.43 5.48
N ALA A 57 -6.42 4.55 5.44
CA ALA A 57 -5.55 3.60 4.76
C ALA A 57 -5.72 2.17 5.33
N SER A 58 -5.78 2.02 6.66
CA SER A 58 -5.93 0.72 7.29
C SER A 58 -7.27 0.06 6.96
N ARG A 59 -8.36 0.85 6.93
CA ARG A 59 -9.69 0.38 6.49
C ARG A 59 -9.68 -0.09 5.04
N LEU A 60 -9.04 0.66 4.14
CA LEU A 60 -8.93 0.30 2.72
C LEU A 60 -8.13 -0.98 2.49
N LEU A 61 -7.10 -1.22 3.31
CA LEU A 61 -6.27 -2.42 3.23
C LEU A 61 -6.82 -3.60 4.02
N GLY A 62 -7.88 -3.40 4.81
CA GLY A 62 -8.47 -4.43 5.67
C GLY A 62 -7.53 -4.89 6.78
N ARG A 63 -6.69 -3.97 7.29
CA ARG A 63 -5.69 -4.22 8.33
C ARG A 63 -5.91 -3.30 9.52
N THR A 64 -5.30 -3.61 10.66
CA THR A 64 -5.20 -2.68 11.79
C THR A 64 -4.28 -1.50 11.44
N GLN A 65 -4.38 -0.42 12.21
CA GLN A 65 -3.52 0.76 11.99
C GLN A 65 -2.03 0.44 12.21
N ILE A 66 -1.71 -0.43 13.18
CA ILE A 66 -0.32 -0.81 13.47
C ILE A 66 0.28 -1.64 12.33
N GLU A 67 -0.43 -2.67 11.84
CA GLU A 67 0.02 -3.48 10.69
C GLU A 67 0.16 -2.64 9.42
N THR A 68 -0.71 -1.64 9.25
CA THR A 68 -0.64 -0.71 8.11
C THR A 68 0.57 0.21 8.22
N LEU A 69 0.88 0.69 9.42
CA LEU A 69 2.05 1.51 9.67
C LEU A 69 3.34 0.71 9.40
N GLU A 70 3.44 -0.51 9.91
CA GLU A 70 4.58 -1.41 9.67
C GLU A 70 4.76 -1.69 8.16
N LEU A 71 3.68 -2.04 7.46
CA LEU A 71 3.69 -2.24 6.01
C LEU A 71 4.25 -1.02 5.25
N PHE A 72 3.90 0.19 5.69
CA PHE A 72 4.38 1.43 5.06
C PHE A 72 5.84 1.72 5.38
N LEU A 73 6.27 1.49 6.62
CA LEU A 73 7.66 1.63 7.04
C LEU A 73 8.59 0.68 6.29
N ASP A 74 8.19 -0.60 6.14
CA ASP A 74 8.94 -1.60 5.36
C ASP A 74 9.09 -1.20 3.88
N LYS A 75 8.09 -0.49 3.33
CA LYS A 75 8.12 0.06 1.97
C LYS A 75 8.83 1.42 1.87
N GLY A 76 9.45 1.90 2.96
CA GLY A 76 10.18 3.18 2.99
C GLY A 76 9.28 4.42 2.95
N ILE A 77 7.98 4.27 3.21
CA ILE A 77 7.01 5.35 3.20
C ILE A 77 6.99 5.98 4.59
N ARG A 78 7.74 7.07 4.72
CA ARG A 78 7.71 7.94 5.89
C ARG A 78 6.37 8.70 5.85
N GLY A 79 5.63 8.64 6.96
CA GLY A 79 4.26 9.14 7.02
C GLY A 79 4.10 10.63 6.68
N ASN A 80 2.86 11.08 6.62
CA ASN A 80 2.49 12.46 6.28
C ASN A 80 2.69 13.46 7.43
N LEU A 81 3.39 13.08 8.50
CA LEU A 81 3.66 13.90 9.67
C LEU A 81 5.17 14.13 9.75
N ASP A 82 5.57 15.37 9.96
CA ASP A 82 6.95 15.72 10.26
C ASP A 82 7.18 15.89 11.78
N THR A 83 8.43 16.18 12.13
CA THR A 83 8.80 16.39 13.54
C THR A 83 8.09 17.61 14.15
N ALA A 84 7.80 18.64 13.36
CA ALA A 84 7.10 19.83 13.85
C ALA A 84 5.65 19.50 14.19
N ASP A 85 4.97 18.72 13.36
CA ASP A 85 3.60 18.24 13.60
C ASP A 85 3.51 17.45 14.90
N VAL A 86 4.44 16.50 15.09
CA VAL A 86 4.50 15.68 16.32
C VAL A 86 4.78 16.55 17.54
N MET A 87 5.75 17.46 17.46
CA MET A 87 6.09 18.35 18.57
C MET A 87 4.95 19.30 18.93
N GLN A 88 4.16 19.75 17.94
CA GLN A 88 2.98 20.58 18.18
C GLN A 88 1.89 19.79 18.90
N ALA A 89 1.61 18.57 18.46
CA ALA A 89 0.64 17.69 19.12
C ALA A 89 1.05 17.43 20.58
N MET A 90 2.31 17.09 20.85
CA MET A 90 2.81 16.89 22.21
C MET A 90 2.65 18.14 23.09
N LYS A 91 2.94 19.33 22.56
CA LYS A 91 2.73 20.59 23.30
C LYS A 91 1.26 20.86 23.64
N MET A 92 0.33 20.43 22.79
CA MET A 92 -1.10 20.55 23.06
C MET A 92 -1.53 19.62 24.20
N PHE A 93 -1.02 18.38 24.24
CA PHE A 93 -1.32 17.42 25.31
C PHE A 93 -0.70 17.79 26.67
N VAL A 94 0.47 18.42 26.69
CA VAL A 94 1.16 18.84 27.94
C VAL A 94 0.52 20.09 28.57
N LYS A 95 -0.28 20.86 27.80
CA LYS A 95 -0.98 22.05 28.28
C LYS A 95 -2.41 21.80 28.77
N ALA A 96 -2.91 20.57 28.63
CA ALA A 96 -4.21 20.13 29.15
C ALA A 96 -4.02 19.47 30.52
#